data_AF-A0A7L8UGT8-F1
#
_entry.id   AF-A0A7L8UGT8-F1
#
_cell.length_a   1.000
_cell.length_b   1.000
_cell.length_c   1.000
_cell.angle_alpha   90.00
_cell.angle_beta   90.00
_cell.angle_gamma   90.00
#
_symmetry.space_group_name_H-M   'P 1'
#
loop_
_entity.id
_entity.type
_entity.pdbx_description
1 polymer ?
#
loop_
_entity_poly.entity_id
_entity_poly.type
_entity_poly.pdbx_seq_one_letter_code
_entity_poly.pdbx_strand_id
1 'polypeptide(L)'
;MFIEENTLDDLMHKVLGALINIPVNNKATKGRNSEIFGALLKLNNPLARLSRSETKGKSFSPLGELLWYLSGSNSLEFIQFYLGDYSQYSDDDLTIHGGYGPRIFNMHGEFNQFQKIIDLLKNKPSTRRAVIQLFDASDLKISYNDIPCTCFLQFAIRDEKLNLFVSMRSNDAFKGLPHDIFCFTMIQEIVARSLDFEIGEYYHSVSSLHLYEDDIEKAKKYINEGLQSSKFQMPPMPKENVFEKIEIIKEYENKIRNEVDFNIDNIEIDPYWYDLIILLKIHSLYKNNKIVEIEKIKEKISSKIYIEYVNKKISDGLAKFAKKEL
;
A
#
# COMPACT_ATOMS: atom_id res chain seq x y z
N MET A 1 -17.64 5.31 -14.31
CA MET A 1 -17.93 6.04 -13.04
C MET A 1 -16.77 6.98 -12.74
N PHE A 2 -17.02 8.21 -12.27
CA PHE A 2 -15.98 9.11 -11.77
C PHE A 2 -16.25 9.47 -10.30
N ILE A 3 -15.27 9.29 -9.43
CA ILE A 3 -15.33 9.68 -8.02
C ILE A 3 -14.09 10.51 -7.70
N GLU A 4 -14.31 11.68 -7.13
CA GLU A 4 -13.26 12.58 -6.66
C GLU A 4 -13.46 12.86 -5.19
N GLU A 5 -12.40 12.67 -4.40
CA GLU A 5 -12.40 12.92 -2.96
C GLU A 5 -11.07 13.41 -2.43
N ASN A 6 -11.08 13.94 -1.20
CA ASN A 6 -9.87 14.42 -0.54
C ASN A 6 -9.14 13.32 0.24
N THR A 7 -9.83 12.29 0.71
CA THR A 7 -9.22 11.25 1.57
C THR A 7 -9.52 9.85 1.04
N LEU A 8 -8.67 8.89 1.41
CA LEU A 8 -8.92 7.48 1.11
C LEU A 8 -10.27 7.02 1.68
N ASP A 9 -10.62 7.42 2.90
CA ASP A 9 -11.87 6.97 3.52
C ASP A 9 -13.11 7.53 2.81
N ASP A 10 -13.12 8.81 2.44
CA ASP A 10 -14.22 9.40 1.67
C ASP A 10 -14.39 8.71 0.31
N LEU A 11 -13.26 8.44 -0.36
CA LEU A 11 -13.23 7.75 -1.65
C LEU A 11 -13.80 6.33 -1.51
N MET A 12 -13.34 5.58 -0.51
CA MET A 12 -13.81 4.23 -0.19
C MET A 12 -15.30 4.23 0.14
N HIS A 13 -15.79 5.21 0.91
CA HIS A 13 -17.20 5.33 1.25
C HIS A 13 -18.09 5.44 0.01
N LYS A 14 -17.70 6.28 -0.95
CA LYS A 14 -18.43 6.44 -2.22
C LYS A 14 -18.33 5.20 -3.11
N VAL A 15 -17.13 4.61 -3.22
CA VAL A 15 -16.91 3.40 -4.02
C VAL A 15 -17.73 2.23 -3.48
N LEU A 16 -17.64 1.93 -2.18
CA LEU A 16 -18.36 0.82 -1.57
C LEU A 16 -19.87 1.07 -1.56
N GLY A 17 -20.31 2.31 -1.31
CA GLY A 17 -21.72 2.69 -1.37
C GLY A 17 -22.32 2.48 -2.75
N ALA A 18 -21.57 2.71 -3.82
CA ALA A 18 -22.00 2.38 -5.17
C ALA A 18 -22.07 0.85 -5.40
N LEU A 19 -21.04 0.11 -5.00
CA LEU A 19 -20.92 -1.33 -5.26
C LEU A 19 -21.91 -2.21 -4.48
N ILE A 20 -22.27 -1.85 -3.25
CA ILE A 20 -23.22 -2.62 -2.42
C ILE A 20 -24.63 -2.65 -3.03
N ASN A 21 -24.99 -1.61 -3.79
CA ASN A 21 -26.30 -1.52 -4.42
C ASN A 21 -26.36 -2.21 -5.79
N ILE A 22 -25.24 -2.74 -6.28
CA ILE A 22 -25.16 -3.44 -7.56
C ILE A 22 -25.36 -4.94 -7.33
N PRO A 23 -26.22 -5.63 -8.09
CA PRO A 23 -26.41 -7.06 -7.98
C PRO A 23 -25.11 -7.86 -8.25
N VAL A 24 -24.92 -8.94 -7.50
CA VAL A 24 -23.77 -9.85 -7.62
C VAL A 24 -23.95 -10.80 -8.83
N ASN A 25 -23.72 -10.27 -10.02
CA ASN A 25 -23.95 -10.98 -11.29
C ASN A 25 -22.66 -11.49 -11.95
N ASN A 26 -21.50 -10.93 -11.58
CA ASN A 26 -20.23 -11.32 -12.18
C ASN A 26 -19.67 -12.58 -11.50
N LYS A 27 -19.11 -13.50 -12.28
CA LYS A 27 -18.47 -14.74 -11.83
C LYS A 27 -17.01 -14.73 -12.27
N ALA A 28 -16.13 -14.25 -11.40
CA ALA A 28 -14.69 -14.24 -11.63
C ALA A 28 -14.02 -15.48 -10.98
N THR A 29 -12.76 -15.74 -11.33
CA THR A 29 -11.97 -16.86 -10.79
C THR A 29 -11.94 -16.91 -9.27
N LYS A 30 -11.83 -15.74 -8.62
CA LYS A 30 -11.74 -15.61 -7.15
C LYS A 30 -13.11 -15.53 -6.46
N GLY A 31 -14.21 -15.60 -7.21
CA GLY A 31 -15.56 -15.63 -6.65
C GLY A 31 -16.55 -14.69 -7.34
N ARG A 32 -17.79 -14.75 -6.85
CA ARG A 32 -18.88 -13.89 -7.30
C ARG A 32 -18.69 -12.47 -6.76
N ASN A 33 -19.02 -11.48 -7.58
CA ASN A 33 -18.87 -10.08 -7.22
C ASN A 33 -19.91 -9.17 -7.87
N SER A 34 -20.13 -8.01 -7.25
CA SER A 34 -20.70 -6.84 -7.91
C SER A 34 -19.56 -6.04 -8.56
N GLU A 35 -19.83 -5.38 -9.70
CA GLU A 35 -18.78 -4.76 -10.51
C GLU A 35 -19.24 -3.42 -11.10
N ILE A 36 -18.30 -2.48 -11.16
CA ILE A 36 -18.38 -1.27 -11.96
C ILE A 36 -17.27 -1.34 -13.01
N PHE A 37 -17.68 -1.43 -14.29
CA PHE A 37 -16.73 -1.45 -15.39
C PHE A 37 -16.36 -0.02 -15.83
N GLY A 38 -15.07 0.31 -15.90
CA GLY A 38 -14.56 1.63 -16.28
C GLY A 38 -14.77 2.70 -15.20
N ALA A 39 -14.09 2.53 -14.06
CA ALA A 39 -14.07 3.51 -12.99
C ALA A 39 -12.81 4.38 -13.06
N LEU A 40 -12.96 5.68 -12.80
CA LEU A 40 -11.86 6.62 -12.57
C LEU A 40 -12.04 7.24 -11.19
N LEU A 41 -11.04 7.07 -10.34
CA LEU A 41 -11.00 7.63 -9.01
C LEU A 41 -9.93 8.72 -8.96
N LYS A 42 -10.20 9.81 -8.24
CA LYS A 42 -9.27 10.92 -8.03
C LYS A 42 -9.15 11.21 -6.53
N LEU A 43 -7.91 11.27 -6.05
CA LEU A 43 -7.57 11.66 -4.69
C LEU A 43 -6.82 12.99 -4.72
N ASN A 44 -7.45 14.03 -4.19
CA ASN A 44 -6.92 15.40 -4.20
C ASN A 44 -5.79 15.62 -3.18
N ASN A 45 -5.80 14.85 -2.09
CA ASN A 45 -4.74 14.87 -1.09
C ASN A 45 -4.16 13.47 -0.91
N PRO A 46 -3.13 13.09 -1.70
CA PRO A 46 -2.51 11.79 -1.57
C PRO A 46 -1.81 11.53 -0.24
N LEU A 47 -1.64 12.50 0.67
CA LEU A 47 -1.12 12.24 2.03
C LEU A 47 -2.18 11.63 2.95
N ALA A 48 -3.47 11.79 2.63
CA ALA A 48 -4.59 11.17 3.32
C ALA A 48 -4.84 9.73 2.83
N ARG A 49 -3.76 8.92 2.78
CA ARG A 49 -3.69 7.58 2.18
C ARG A 49 -3.89 6.41 3.15
N LEU A 50 -4.20 6.70 4.41
CA LEU A 50 -4.45 5.69 5.42
C LEU A 50 -5.92 5.71 5.82
N SER A 51 -6.58 4.55 5.77
CA SER A 51 -7.92 4.40 6.31
C SER A 51 -7.87 4.44 7.83
N ARG A 52 -8.80 5.16 8.47
CA ARG A 52 -8.90 5.25 9.94
C ARG A 52 -10.11 4.52 10.51
N SER A 53 -10.89 3.89 9.65
CA SER A 53 -11.98 3.01 10.07
C SER A 53 -11.50 1.90 11.01
N GLU A 54 -12.38 1.48 11.91
CA GLU A 54 -12.11 0.36 12.80
C GLU A 54 -11.91 -0.93 12.02
N THR A 55 -12.62 -1.11 10.90
CA THR A 55 -12.53 -2.34 10.09
C THR A 55 -11.38 -2.35 9.09
N LYS A 56 -10.90 -1.19 8.61
CA LYS A 56 -9.83 -1.08 7.59
C LYS A 56 -8.56 -0.39 8.03
N GLY A 57 -8.46 0.05 9.28
CA GLY A 57 -7.23 0.62 9.80
C GLY A 57 -6.06 -0.37 9.74
N LYS A 58 -5.26 -0.27 8.66
CA LYS A 58 -4.12 -1.14 8.35
C LYS A 58 -2.95 -0.26 7.89
N SER A 59 -2.08 0.15 8.82
CA SER A 59 -0.82 0.82 8.48
C SER A 59 0.33 -0.16 8.23
N PHE A 60 0.28 -1.34 8.86
CA PHE A 60 1.42 -2.27 8.88
C PHE A 60 1.58 -3.10 7.61
N SER A 61 0.49 -3.69 7.09
CA SER A 61 0.58 -4.55 5.91
C SER A 61 0.85 -3.78 4.62
N PRO A 62 0.24 -2.60 4.35
CA PRO A 62 0.63 -1.79 3.20
C PRO A 62 2.08 -1.28 3.28
N LEU A 63 2.57 -0.95 4.48
CA LEU A 63 3.97 -0.55 4.67
C LEU A 63 4.94 -1.70 4.33
N GLY A 64 4.66 -2.91 4.80
CA GLY A 64 5.45 -4.10 4.46
C GLY A 64 5.43 -4.40 2.96
N GLU A 65 4.26 -4.28 2.32
CA GLU A 65 4.11 -4.46 0.88
C GLU A 65 4.85 -3.39 0.06
N LEU A 66 4.80 -2.12 0.48
CA LEU A 66 5.61 -1.05 -0.11
C LEU A 66 7.11 -1.39 -0.06
N LEU A 67 7.61 -1.85 1.09
CA LEU A 67 9.03 -2.21 1.23
C LEU A 67 9.39 -3.46 0.41
N TRP A 68 8.46 -4.39 0.26
CA TRP A 68 8.61 -5.52 -0.66
C TRP A 68 8.78 -5.03 -2.10
N TYR A 69 7.96 -4.08 -2.57
CA TYR A 69 8.14 -3.46 -3.89
C TYR A 69 9.49 -2.75 -4.00
N LEU A 70 9.83 -1.87 -3.06
CA LEU A 70 11.06 -1.07 -3.05
C LEU A 70 12.34 -1.91 -2.90
N SER A 71 12.22 -3.14 -2.38
CA SER A 71 13.34 -4.09 -2.35
C SER A 71 13.63 -4.74 -3.71
N GLY A 72 12.74 -4.59 -4.69
CA GLY A 72 12.85 -5.31 -5.97
C GLY A 72 12.54 -6.80 -5.87
N SER A 73 12.02 -7.27 -4.74
CA SER A 73 11.78 -8.69 -4.45
C SER A 73 10.41 -9.17 -4.92
N ASN A 74 10.34 -10.46 -5.26
CA ASN A 74 9.10 -11.23 -5.39
C ASN A 74 9.03 -12.40 -4.40
N SER A 75 9.86 -12.39 -3.35
CA SER A 75 9.90 -13.45 -2.34
C SER A 75 8.57 -13.59 -1.59
N LEU A 76 8.04 -14.82 -1.54
CA LEU A 76 6.87 -15.17 -0.75
C LEU A 76 7.16 -14.98 0.75
N GLU A 77 8.31 -15.45 1.24
CA GLU A 77 8.70 -15.36 2.65
C GLU A 77 8.63 -13.92 3.17
N PHE A 78 9.13 -12.96 2.39
CA PHE A 78 9.08 -11.55 2.74
C PHE A 78 7.63 -11.10 2.93
N ILE A 79 6.79 -11.24 1.90
CA ILE A 79 5.45 -10.66 1.92
C ILE A 79 4.53 -11.41 2.90
N GLN A 80 4.73 -12.71 3.08
CA GLN A 80 3.96 -13.54 4.01
C GLN A 80 4.17 -13.16 5.48
N PHE A 81 5.31 -12.55 5.81
CA PHE A 81 5.52 -11.95 7.13
C PHE A 81 4.42 -10.93 7.45
N TYR A 82 4.09 -10.06 6.48
CA TYR A 82 3.10 -8.99 6.62
C TYR A 82 1.67 -9.41 6.27
N LEU A 83 1.52 -10.32 5.31
CA LEU A 83 0.25 -10.81 4.76
C LEU A 83 0.22 -12.34 4.81
N GLY A 84 -0.20 -12.93 5.94
CA GLY A 84 -0.08 -14.36 6.19
C GLY A 84 -0.71 -15.29 5.13
N ASP A 85 -1.77 -14.84 4.48
CA ASP A 85 -2.51 -15.62 3.49
C ASP A 85 -1.95 -15.48 2.06
N TYR A 86 -0.78 -14.84 1.87
CA TYR A 86 -0.20 -14.66 0.53
C TYR A 86 0.28 -15.95 -0.13
N SER A 87 0.49 -17.02 0.64
CA SER A 87 0.91 -18.31 0.10
C SER A 87 -0.06 -18.88 -0.94
N GLN A 88 -1.36 -18.56 -0.84
CA GLN A 88 -2.37 -18.99 -1.81
C GLN A 88 -2.15 -18.43 -3.23
N TYR A 89 -1.30 -17.40 -3.36
CA TYR A 89 -1.00 -16.71 -4.61
C TYR A 89 0.36 -17.13 -5.20
N SER A 90 1.08 -18.03 -4.55
CA SER A 90 2.34 -18.57 -5.05
C SER A 90 2.09 -19.80 -5.91
N ASP A 91 2.86 -19.97 -6.97
CA ASP A 91 2.84 -21.16 -7.83
C ASP A 91 3.91 -22.20 -7.42
N ASP A 92 4.95 -21.77 -6.69
CA ASP A 92 6.16 -22.55 -6.36
C ASP A 92 6.51 -22.57 -4.86
N ASP A 93 5.66 -21.99 -4.01
CA ASP A 93 5.86 -21.80 -2.56
C ASP A 93 7.11 -20.98 -2.18
N LEU A 94 7.71 -20.26 -3.13
CA LEU A 94 8.93 -19.46 -2.94
C LEU A 94 8.76 -18.02 -3.40
N THR A 95 8.02 -17.79 -4.49
CA THR A 95 7.87 -16.51 -5.15
C THR A 95 6.42 -16.19 -5.51
N ILE A 96 6.17 -14.91 -5.78
CA ILE A 96 4.89 -14.41 -6.30
C ILE A 96 5.12 -13.87 -7.72
N HIS A 97 4.54 -14.53 -8.72
CA HIS A 97 4.70 -14.12 -10.14
C HIS A 97 4.20 -12.68 -10.40
N GLY A 98 3.11 -12.30 -9.73
CA GLY A 98 2.53 -10.96 -9.78
C GLY A 98 3.28 -9.89 -8.98
N GLY A 99 4.37 -10.22 -8.29
CA GLY A 99 5.12 -9.29 -7.46
C GLY A 99 5.65 -8.08 -8.25
N TYR A 100 5.37 -6.87 -7.77
CA TYR A 100 5.71 -5.64 -8.52
C TYR A 100 7.19 -5.26 -8.41
N GLY A 101 7.91 -5.70 -7.37
CA GLY A 101 9.32 -5.33 -7.15
C GLY A 101 10.22 -5.57 -8.38
N PRO A 102 10.32 -6.81 -8.90
CA PRO A 102 11.14 -7.08 -10.08
C PRO A 102 10.66 -6.32 -11.31
N ARG A 103 9.36 -6.07 -11.44
CA ARG A 103 8.80 -5.33 -12.57
C ARG A 103 9.16 -3.85 -12.51
N ILE A 104 9.22 -3.25 -11.32
CA ILE A 104 9.59 -1.84 -11.16
C ILE A 104 11.10 -1.64 -11.38
N PHE A 105 11.93 -2.52 -10.81
CA PHE A 105 13.37 -2.30 -10.68
C PHE A 105 14.25 -3.15 -11.61
N ASN A 106 13.73 -4.24 -12.19
CA ASN A 106 14.53 -5.16 -13.01
C ASN A 106 13.66 -5.93 -14.05
N MET A 107 12.76 -5.22 -14.75
CA MET A 107 11.85 -5.88 -15.69
C MET A 107 12.65 -6.53 -16.83
N HIS A 108 12.33 -7.79 -17.14
CA HIS A 108 13.06 -8.62 -18.10
C HIS A 108 14.57 -8.78 -17.80
N GLY A 109 15.02 -8.51 -16.57
CA GLY A 109 16.43 -8.58 -16.19
C GLY A 109 17.28 -7.41 -16.71
N GLU A 110 16.66 -6.37 -17.26
CA GLU A 110 17.36 -5.27 -17.92
C GLU A 110 16.86 -3.89 -17.48
N PHE A 111 15.55 -3.74 -17.24
CA PHE A 111 14.94 -2.42 -17.08
C PHE A 111 14.69 -2.04 -15.63
N ASN A 112 15.53 -1.17 -15.09
CA ASN A 112 15.19 -0.37 -13.91
C ASN A 112 14.31 0.82 -14.32
N GLN A 113 13.00 0.57 -14.39
CA GLN A 113 12.02 1.56 -14.82
C GLN A 113 11.93 2.74 -13.84
N PHE A 114 12.09 2.46 -12.54
CA PHE A 114 12.04 3.48 -11.50
C PHE A 114 13.13 4.55 -11.66
N GLN A 115 14.39 4.15 -11.82
CA GLN A 115 15.46 5.12 -12.09
C GLN A 115 15.22 5.84 -13.42
N LYS A 116 14.74 5.11 -14.43
CA LYS A 116 14.52 5.68 -15.76
C LYS A 116 13.47 6.79 -15.77
N ILE A 117 12.37 6.65 -15.03
CA ILE A 117 11.35 7.70 -14.97
C ILE A 117 11.87 8.96 -14.27
N ILE A 118 12.73 8.81 -13.25
CA ILE A 118 13.33 9.93 -12.52
C ILE A 118 14.27 10.69 -13.46
N ASP A 119 15.13 9.97 -14.18
CA ASP A 119 16.03 10.59 -15.16
C ASP A 119 15.25 11.33 -16.27
N LEU A 120 14.14 10.76 -16.73
CA LEU A 120 13.28 11.39 -17.74
C LEU A 120 12.64 12.68 -17.22
N LEU A 121 12.09 12.66 -16.00
CA LEU A 121 11.46 13.82 -15.37
C LEU A 121 12.48 14.91 -15.04
N LYS A 122 13.67 14.53 -14.54
CA LYS A 122 14.77 15.47 -14.25
C LYS A 122 15.26 16.17 -15.52
N ASN A 123 15.44 15.42 -16.61
CA ASN A 123 15.91 15.99 -17.88
C ASN A 123 14.84 16.81 -18.62
N LYS A 124 13.57 16.38 -18.54
CA LYS A 124 12.44 17.08 -19.16
C LYS A 124 11.20 16.96 -18.28
N PRO A 125 10.95 17.91 -17.35
CA PRO A 125 9.81 17.86 -16.45
C PRO A 125 8.44 17.74 -17.14
N SER A 126 8.31 18.27 -18.36
CA SER A 126 7.09 18.18 -19.18
C SER A 126 6.91 16.85 -19.92
N THR A 127 7.81 15.87 -19.70
CA THR A 127 7.74 14.56 -20.37
C THR A 127 6.40 13.87 -20.10
N ARG A 128 5.94 13.12 -21.10
CA ARG A 128 4.79 12.21 -20.99
C ARG A 128 5.22 10.74 -20.99
N ARG A 129 6.54 10.50 -21.00
CA ARG A 129 7.16 9.17 -21.15
C ARG A 129 7.55 8.53 -19.81
N ALA A 130 7.34 9.22 -18.69
CA ALA A 130 7.66 8.71 -17.36
C ALA A 130 6.59 7.69 -16.94
N VAL A 131 6.73 6.46 -17.43
CA VAL A 131 5.79 5.35 -17.22
C VAL A 131 6.55 4.15 -16.69
N ILE A 132 6.02 3.50 -15.65
CA ILE A 132 6.42 2.18 -15.19
C ILE A 132 5.34 1.19 -15.65
N GLN A 133 5.71 0.24 -16.48
CA GLN A 133 4.86 -0.85 -16.95
C GLN A 133 4.92 -2.02 -15.96
N LEU A 134 3.76 -2.56 -15.55
CA LEU A 134 3.68 -3.69 -14.63
C LEU A 134 3.06 -4.93 -15.29
N PHE A 135 1.89 -4.82 -15.89
CA PHE A 135 1.31 -5.95 -16.64
C PHE A 135 2.15 -6.21 -17.89
N ASP A 136 2.55 -7.45 -18.14
CA ASP A 136 3.33 -7.81 -19.32
C ASP A 136 2.53 -8.74 -20.24
N ALA A 137 2.76 -8.64 -21.55
CA ALA A 137 2.08 -9.53 -22.50
C ALA A 137 2.41 -11.02 -22.26
N SER A 138 3.57 -11.33 -21.66
CA SER A 138 3.93 -12.70 -21.28
C SER A 138 3.06 -13.27 -20.16
N ASP A 139 2.40 -12.42 -19.35
CA ASP A 139 1.48 -12.88 -18.29
C ASP A 139 0.26 -13.62 -18.85
N LEU A 140 -0.04 -13.46 -20.14
CA LEU A 140 -1.13 -14.16 -20.82
C LEU A 140 -0.73 -15.55 -21.35
N LYS A 141 0.55 -15.91 -21.32
CA LYS A 141 1.04 -17.17 -21.93
C LYS A 141 0.74 -18.40 -21.08
N ILE A 142 0.70 -18.25 -19.75
CA ILE A 142 0.56 -19.34 -18.79
C ILE A 142 -0.47 -18.91 -17.74
N SER A 143 -1.22 -19.86 -17.20
CA SER A 143 -2.08 -19.60 -16.05
C SER A 143 -1.22 -19.57 -14.79
N TYR A 144 -1.12 -18.39 -14.16
CA TYR A 144 -0.48 -18.19 -12.86
C TYR A 144 -1.54 -17.95 -11.78
N ASN A 145 -1.25 -18.33 -10.54
CA ASN A 145 -2.12 -18.04 -9.40
C ASN A 145 -2.25 -16.53 -9.14
N ASP A 146 -1.21 -15.77 -9.49
CA ASP A 146 -1.21 -14.30 -9.37
C ASP A 146 -0.58 -13.61 -10.57
N ILE A 147 -1.38 -12.77 -11.22
CA ILE A 147 -0.99 -11.95 -12.37
C ILE A 147 -1.20 -10.48 -11.97
N PRO A 148 -0.30 -9.55 -12.29
CA PRO A 148 -0.48 -8.14 -11.95
C PRO A 148 -1.84 -7.62 -12.36
N CYS A 149 -2.54 -7.05 -11.39
CA CYS A 149 -3.78 -6.32 -11.62
C CYS A 149 -3.48 -4.90 -12.13
N THR A 150 -2.33 -4.34 -11.77
CA THR A 150 -1.88 -3.04 -12.27
C THR A 150 -1.24 -3.16 -13.64
N CYS A 151 -1.70 -2.32 -14.57
CA CYS A 151 -1.14 -2.20 -15.90
C CYS A 151 0.08 -1.29 -15.90
N PHE A 152 -0.06 -0.04 -15.44
CA PHE A 152 1.03 0.93 -15.42
C PHE A 152 0.84 2.04 -14.39
N LEU A 153 1.93 2.73 -14.08
CA LEU A 153 2.00 3.98 -13.33
C LEU A 153 2.62 5.06 -14.22
N GLN A 154 1.94 6.17 -14.42
CA GLN A 154 2.44 7.32 -15.19
C GLN A 154 2.61 8.55 -14.30
N PHE A 155 3.79 9.14 -14.35
CA PHE A 155 4.16 10.30 -13.56
C PHE A 155 4.21 11.55 -14.43
N ALA A 156 3.67 12.66 -13.94
CA ALA A 156 3.63 13.91 -14.69
C ALA A 156 3.73 15.14 -13.77
N ILE A 157 4.71 16.00 -14.05
CA ILE A 157 4.84 17.28 -13.34
C ILE A 157 3.93 18.32 -14.01
N ARG A 158 2.97 18.87 -13.27
CA ARG A 158 2.09 19.98 -13.70
C ARG A 158 1.98 20.95 -12.55
N ASP A 159 2.04 22.25 -12.86
CA ASP A 159 1.93 23.32 -11.87
C ASP A 159 2.85 23.12 -10.65
N GLU A 160 4.10 22.74 -10.92
CA GLU A 160 5.16 22.43 -9.94
C GLU A 160 4.80 21.29 -8.95
N LYS A 161 3.87 20.42 -9.33
CA LYS A 161 3.48 19.25 -8.55
C LYS A 161 3.60 17.97 -9.36
N LEU A 162 4.06 16.91 -8.72
CA LEU A 162 4.13 15.58 -9.32
C LEU A 162 2.78 14.85 -9.16
N ASN A 163 2.06 14.69 -10.26
CA ASN A 163 0.84 13.90 -10.33
C ASN A 163 1.15 12.45 -10.71
N LEU A 164 0.32 11.52 -10.24
CA LEU A 164 0.40 10.10 -10.58
C LEU A 164 -0.93 9.62 -11.17
N PHE A 165 -0.86 8.94 -12.32
CA PHE A 165 -1.98 8.22 -12.92
C PHE A 165 -1.68 6.72 -12.93
N VAL A 166 -2.56 5.94 -12.30
CA VAL A 166 -2.48 4.48 -12.25
C VAL A 166 -3.58 3.88 -13.11
N SER A 167 -3.24 2.85 -13.88
CA SER A 167 -4.23 2.05 -14.62
C SER A 167 -4.18 0.61 -14.13
N MET A 168 -5.34 0.04 -13.78
CA MET A 168 -5.50 -1.35 -13.35
C MET A 168 -6.56 -2.05 -14.20
N ARG A 169 -6.32 -3.30 -14.58
CA ARG A 169 -7.32 -4.13 -15.28
C ARG A 169 -8.41 -4.64 -14.35
N SER A 170 -8.12 -4.77 -13.06
CA SER A 170 -9.04 -5.29 -12.04
C SER A 170 -8.60 -4.81 -10.67
N ASN A 171 -9.52 -4.48 -9.77
CA ASN A 171 -9.18 -4.10 -8.40
C ASN A 171 -10.31 -4.46 -7.41
N ASP A 172 -9.95 -5.18 -6.36
CA ASP A 172 -10.85 -5.48 -5.23
C ASP A 172 -11.06 -4.19 -4.44
N ALA A 173 -12.26 -3.63 -4.53
CA ALA A 173 -12.61 -2.36 -3.93
C ALA A 173 -12.55 -2.36 -2.40
N PHE A 174 -12.68 -3.53 -1.75
CA PHE A 174 -12.68 -3.61 -0.30
C PHE A 174 -11.29 -3.87 0.26
N LYS A 175 -10.54 -4.83 -0.30
CA LYS A 175 -9.23 -5.25 0.23
C LYS A 175 -8.06 -4.62 -0.52
N GLY A 176 -8.06 -4.68 -1.85
CA GLY A 176 -6.94 -4.27 -2.70
C GLY A 176 -6.80 -2.76 -2.81
N LEU A 177 -7.88 -2.07 -3.19
CA LEU A 177 -7.91 -0.63 -3.43
C LEU A 177 -7.22 0.22 -2.35
N PRO A 178 -7.50 0.08 -1.04
CA PRO A 178 -6.82 0.89 -0.03
C PRO A 178 -5.32 0.57 0.11
N HIS A 179 -4.91 -0.68 -0.12
CA HIS A 179 -3.50 -1.09 -0.16
C HIS A 179 -2.78 -0.49 -1.37
N ASP A 180 -3.38 -0.61 -2.56
CA ASP A 180 -2.83 -0.08 -3.81
C ASP A 180 -2.67 1.44 -3.74
N ILE A 181 -3.71 2.16 -3.27
CA ILE A 181 -3.64 3.62 -3.10
C ILE A 181 -2.50 3.99 -2.14
N PHE A 182 -2.37 3.31 -1.00
CA PHE A 182 -1.28 3.58 -0.06
C PHE A 182 0.09 3.41 -0.73
N CYS A 183 0.36 2.25 -1.34
CA CYS A 183 1.65 1.95 -1.94
C CYS A 183 1.98 2.92 -3.09
N PHE A 184 1.03 3.18 -3.98
CA PHE A 184 1.27 4.03 -5.15
C PHE A 184 1.41 5.51 -4.79
N THR A 185 0.67 6.00 -3.80
CA THR A 185 0.84 7.39 -3.34
C THR A 185 2.12 7.58 -2.50
N MET A 186 2.60 6.55 -1.81
CA MET A 186 3.96 6.55 -1.23
C MET A 186 5.02 6.61 -2.33
N ILE A 187 4.91 5.80 -3.39
CA ILE A 187 5.81 5.84 -4.55
C ILE A 187 5.76 7.22 -5.24
N GLN A 188 4.57 7.80 -5.41
CA GLN A 188 4.40 9.17 -5.92
C GLN A 188 5.20 10.17 -5.08
N GLU A 189 5.08 10.11 -3.76
CA GLU A 189 5.78 11.02 -2.87
C GLU A 189 7.31 10.86 -2.93
N ILE A 190 7.81 9.62 -3.00
CA ILE A 190 9.24 9.33 -3.16
C ILE A 190 9.77 9.99 -4.44
N VAL A 191 9.08 9.80 -5.57
CA VAL A 191 9.47 10.40 -6.86
C VAL A 191 9.43 11.93 -6.76
N ALA A 192 8.40 12.49 -6.10
CA ALA A 192 8.24 13.94 -5.96
C ALA A 192 9.41 14.54 -5.17
N ARG A 193 9.72 13.96 -4.01
CA ARG A 193 10.81 14.40 -3.15
C ARG A 193 12.18 14.22 -3.79
N SER A 194 12.41 13.15 -4.55
CA SER A 194 13.67 12.94 -5.27
C SER A 194 13.97 13.99 -6.36
N LEU A 195 12.92 14.70 -6.79
CA LEU A 195 12.98 15.71 -7.84
C LEU A 195 12.71 17.13 -7.30
N ASP A 196 12.62 17.29 -5.96
CA ASP A 196 12.27 18.53 -5.27
C ASP A 196 10.94 19.17 -5.72
N PHE A 197 9.94 18.34 -6.06
CA PHE A 197 8.58 18.77 -6.32
C PHE A 197 7.64 18.45 -5.15
N GLU A 198 6.56 19.22 -5.03
CA GLU A 198 5.47 18.87 -4.13
C GLU A 198 4.62 17.75 -4.73
N ILE A 199 3.95 17.00 -3.85
CA ILE A 199 2.99 15.97 -4.27
C ILE A 199 1.76 16.64 -4.89
N GLY A 200 1.38 16.15 -6.08
CA GLY A 200 0.20 16.57 -6.82
C GLY A 200 -1.02 15.69 -6.53
N GLU A 201 -1.91 15.60 -7.50
CA GLU A 201 -3.10 14.78 -7.44
C GLU A 201 -2.79 13.33 -7.84
N TYR A 202 -3.62 12.41 -7.37
CA TYR A 202 -3.53 10.99 -7.68
C TYR A 202 -4.78 10.53 -8.43
N TYR A 203 -4.59 9.79 -9.51
CA TYR A 203 -5.65 9.25 -10.36
C TYR A 203 -5.52 7.74 -10.44
N HIS A 204 -6.64 7.03 -10.33
CA HIS A 204 -6.69 5.58 -10.31
C HIS A 204 -7.82 5.10 -11.23
N SER A 205 -7.44 4.65 -12.42
CA SER A 205 -8.33 4.10 -13.44
C SER A 205 -8.40 2.58 -13.31
N VAL A 206 -9.60 2.03 -13.18
CA VAL A 206 -9.82 0.58 -13.06
C VAL A 206 -10.82 0.12 -14.11
N SER A 207 -10.45 -0.90 -14.89
CA SER A 207 -11.39 -1.54 -15.82
C SER A 207 -12.46 -2.32 -15.06
N SER A 208 -12.10 -3.25 -14.18
CA SER A 208 -13.03 -4.02 -13.33
C SER A 208 -12.87 -3.66 -11.85
N LEU A 209 -13.64 -2.68 -11.36
CA LEU A 209 -13.68 -2.34 -9.94
C LEU A 209 -14.81 -3.13 -9.28
N HIS A 210 -14.49 -4.01 -8.33
CA HIS A 210 -15.44 -5.02 -7.87
C HIS A 210 -15.44 -5.21 -6.36
N LEU A 211 -16.57 -5.67 -5.83
CA LEU A 211 -16.77 -6.07 -4.43
C LEU A 211 -17.22 -7.53 -4.39
N TYR A 212 -16.40 -8.39 -3.79
CA TYR A 212 -16.74 -9.81 -3.62
C TYR A 212 -17.94 -9.99 -2.70
N GLU A 213 -18.78 -10.99 -3.01
CA GLU A 213 -19.99 -11.32 -2.26
C GLU A 213 -19.70 -11.51 -0.75
N ASP A 214 -18.61 -12.22 -0.43
CA ASP A 214 -18.17 -12.50 0.94
C ASP A 214 -17.74 -11.27 1.76
N ASP A 215 -17.51 -10.13 1.08
CA ASP A 215 -17.08 -8.89 1.71
C ASP A 215 -18.18 -7.83 1.78
N ILE A 216 -19.39 -8.09 1.25
CA ILE A 216 -20.51 -7.13 1.24
C ILE A 216 -20.91 -6.70 2.66
N GLU A 217 -21.06 -7.64 3.60
CA GLU A 217 -21.45 -7.31 4.97
C GLU A 217 -20.36 -6.51 5.70
N LYS A 218 -19.09 -6.80 5.40
CA LYS A 218 -17.96 -6.03 5.95
C LYS A 218 -17.92 -4.62 5.35
N ALA A 219 -18.25 -4.47 4.07
CA ALA A 219 -18.36 -3.17 3.42
C ALA A 219 -19.52 -2.34 3.98
N LYS A 220 -20.68 -2.96 4.26
CA LYS A 220 -21.79 -2.29 4.97
C LYS A 220 -21.37 -1.84 6.36
N LYS A 221 -20.66 -2.69 7.11
CA LYS A 221 -20.12 -2.31 8.43
C LYS A 221 -19.20 -1.09 8.33
N TYR A 222 -18.25 -1.11 7.39
CA TYR A 222 -17.35 0.02 7.14
C TYR A 222 -18.13 1.32 6.87
N ILE A 223 -19.16 1.29 6.03
CA ILE A 223 -19.99 2.47 5.74
C ILE A 223 -20.77 2.95 6.97
N ASN A 224 -21.23 2.02 7.81
CA ASN A 224 -21.99 2.34 9.02
C ASN A 224 -21.12 2.91 10.15
N GLU A 225 -19.78 2.78 10.09
CA GLU A 225 -18.86 3.46 11.00
C GLU A 225 -18.86 5.00 10.78
N GLY A 226 -19.40 5.45 9.64
CA GLY A 226 -19.55 6.86 9.29
C GLY A 226 -18.27 7.50 8.72
N LEU A 227 -18.39 8.78 8.37
CA LEU A 227 -17.28 9.55 7.80
C LEU A 227 -16.20 9.80 8.85
N GLN A 228 -14.97 9.46 8.50
CA GLN A 228 -13.80 9.70 9.34
C GLN A 228 -13.30 11.13 9.13
N SER A 229 -12.73 11.75 10.17
CA SER A 229 -12.23 13.13 10.04
C SER A 229 -11.17 13.24 8.93
N SER A 230 -11.37 14.21 8.03
CA SER A 230 -10.48 14.52 6.92
C SER A 230 -9.24 15.34 7.32
N LYS A 231 -9.09 15.66 8.60
CA LYS A 231 -8.02 16.52 9.12
C LYS A 231 -6.71 15.80 9.42
N PHE A 232 -6.68 14.47 9.33
CA PHE A 232 -5.51 13.67 9.66
C PHE A 232 -4.95 13.02 8.41
N GLN A 233 -3.76 13.46 8.03
CA GLN A 233 -2.97 12.93 6.92
C GLN A 233 -1.62 12.47 7.44
N MET A 234 -0.95 11.57 6.69
CA MET A 234 0.43 11.25 7.02
C MET A 234 1.27 12.53 7.00
N PRO A 235 2.26 12.68 7.91
CA PRO A 235 3.23 13.76 7.80
C PRO A 235 3.88 13.69 6.40
N PRO A 236 4.14 14.84 5.75
CA PRO A 236 4.84 14.83 4.48
C PRO A 236 6.24 14.25 4.66
N MET A 237 6.67 13.44 3.71
CA MET A 237 8.03 12.92 3.65
C MET A 237 9.03 14.09 3.63
N PRO A 238 10.11 14.04 4.43
CA PRO A 238 11.09 15.12 4.52
C PRO A 238 11.76 15.45 3.18
N LYS A 239 12.17 16.71 3.01
CA LYS A 239 12.97 17.17 1.87
C LYS A 239 14.45 16.86 2.09
N GLU A 240 14.81 15.60 1.90
CA GLU A 240 16.19 15.11 2.04
C GLU A 240 16.51 14.03 0.99
N ASN A 241 17.67 13.37 1.10
CA ASN A 241 18.04 12.27 0.22
C ASN A 241 17.16 11.03 0.49
N VAL A 242 15.98 10.99 -0.14
CA VAL A 242 15.00 9.92 0.08
C VAL A 242 15.52 8.52 -0.27
N PHE A 243 16.44 8.37 -1.22
CA PHE A 243 16.99 7.06 -1.58
C PHE A 243 17.90 6.51 -0.50
N GLU A 244 18.75 7.34 0.08
CA GLU A 244 19.56 6.97 1.24
C GLU A 244 18.67 6.51 2.40
N LYS A 245 17.59 7.27 2.69
CA LYS A 245 16.68 6.90 3.77
C LYS A 245 15.93 5.60 3.46
N ILE A 246 15.48 5.38 2.23
CA ILE A 246 14.84 4.12 1.83
C ILE A 246 15.78 2.92 2.03
N GLU A 247 17.07 3.04 1.69
CA GLU A 247 18.02 1.95 1.93
C GLU A 247 18.21 1.67 3.43
N ILE A 248 18.25 2.71 4.27
CA ILE A 248 18.25 2.55 5.73
C ILE A 248 16.97 1.81 6.17
N ILE A 249 15.78 2.25 5.74
CA ILE A 249 14.53 1.57 6.13
C ILE A 249 14.51 0.11 5.69
N LYS A 250 15.01 -0.21 4.48
CA LYS A 250 15.11 -1.59 3.99
C LYS A 250 16.07 -2.44 4.83
N GLU A 251 17.20 -1.90 5.25
CA GLU A 251 18.13 -2.59 6.14
C GLU A 251 17.47 -2.90 7.50
N TYR A 252 16.80 -1.91 8.09
CA TYR A 252 16.10 -2.07 9.35
C TYR A 252 14.91 -3.02 9.25
N GLU A 253 14.13 -2.96 8.16
CA GLU A 253 13.07 -3.92 7.84
C GLU A 253 13.63 -5.35 7.89
N ASN A 254 14.73 -5.59 7.19
CA ASN A 254 15.30 -6.92 7.08
C ASN A 254 15.79 -7.43 8.46
N LYS A 255 16.46 -6.59 9.24
CA LYS A 255 16.87 -6.94 10.61
C LYS A 255 15.65 -7.21 11.51
N ILE A 256 14.64 -6.35 11.49
CA ILE A 256 13.43 -6.47 12.33
C ILE A 256 12.62 -7.73 11.98
N ARG A 257 12.53 -8.08 10.71
CA ARG A 257 11.80 -9.27 10.24
C ARG A 257 12.51 -10.56 10.63
N ASN A 258 13.83 -10.60 10.57
CA ASN A 258 14.62 -11.81 10.85
C ASN A 258 15.08 -11.94 12.33
N GLU A 259 15.21 -10.82 13.05
CA GLU A 259 15.71 -10.75 14.42
C GLU A 259 14.71 -9.99 15.31
N VAL A 260 13.82 -10.74 15.96
CA VAL A 260 12.72 -10.20 16.77
C VAL A 260 13.21 -9.27 17.89
N ASP A 261 14.40 -9.50 18.44
CA ASP A 261 14.98 -8.71 19.54
C ASP A 261 15.95 -7.61 19.06
N PHE A 262 16.04 -7.37 17.75
CA PHE A 262 16.86 -6.30 17.19
C PHE A 262 16.52 -4.93 17.81
N ASN A 263 17.53 -4.22 18.33
CA ASN A 263 17.34 -2.94 18.99
C ASN A 263 17.22 -1.81 17.96
N ILE A 264 16.20 -0.95 18.13
CA ILE A 264 15.94 0.22 17.29
C ILE A 264 16.16 1.55 18.05
N ASP A 265 16.87 1.49 19.18
CA ASP A 265 17.23 2.66 19.96
C ASP A 265 18.45 3.36 19.36
N ASN A 266 18.50 4.69 19.51
CA ASN A 266 19.60 5.55 19.07
C ASN A 266 19.81 5.60 17.54
N ILE A 267 18.73 5.44 16.76
CA ILE A 267 18.76 5.70 15.32
C ILE A 267 18.68 7.21 15.10
N GLU A 268 19.74 7.80 14.56
CA GLU A 268 19.75 9.21 14.16
C GLU A 268 19.13 9.36 12.76
N ILE A 269 17.81 9.53 12.72
CA ILE A 269 17.05 9.73 11.47
C ILE A 269 15.86 10.65 11.74
N ASP A 270 15.34 11.30 10.68
CA ASP A 270 14.15 12.15 10.80
C ASP A 270 12.96 11.37 11.41
N PRO A 271 12.18 12.00 12.32
CA PRO A 271 11.02 11.37 12.95
C PRO A 271 10.04 10.69 12.00
N TYR A 272 9.87 11.21 10.77
CA TYR A 272 9.04 10.58 9.74
C TYR A 272 9.48 9.13 9.47
N TRP A 273 10.77 8.91 9.24
CA TRP A 273 11.31 7.58 8.95
C TRP A 273 11.38 6.72 10.20
N TYR A 274 11.70 7.32 11.35
CA TYR A 274 11.74 6.60 12.62
C TYR A 274 10.38 6.00 12.98
N ASP A 275 9.30 6.75 12.75
CA ASP A 275 7.93 6.24 12.94
C ASP A 275 7.65 5.00 12.06
N LEU A 276 8.13 4.98 10.81
CA LEU A 276 7.99 3.80 9.94
C LEU A 276 8.77 2.59 10.49
N ILE A 277 9.99 2.80 11.00
CA ILE A 277 10.79 1.74 11.66
C ILE A 277 10.04 1.19 12.89
N ILE A 278 9.48 2.08 13.71
CA ILE A 278 8.69 1.67 14.89
C ILE A 278 7.49 0.83 14.45
N LEU A 279 6.76 1.22 13.39
CA LEU A 279 5.63 0.43 12.87
C LEU A 279 6.05 -0.98 12.44
N LEU A 280 7.19 -1.11 11.75
CA LEU A 280 7.76 -2.42 11.39
C LEU A 280 8.10 -3.23 12.64
N LYS A 281 8.75 -2.61 13.64
CA LYS A 281 9.10 -3.26 14.90
C LYS A 281 7.87 -3.74 15.67
N ILE A 282 6.84 -2.90 15.76
CA ILE A 282 5.54 -3.26 16.37
C ILE A 282 4.91 -4.45 15.64
N HIS A 283 5.01 -4.51 14.31
CA HIS A 283 4.54 -5.68 13.56
C HIS A 283 5.30 -6.96 13.94
N SER A 284 6.62 -6.90 14.00
CA SER A 284 7.47 -8.04 14.39
C SER A 284 7.15 -8.52 15.80
N LEU A 285 7.06 -7.60 16.78
CA LEU A 285 6.69 -7.93 18.16
C LEU A 285 5.30 -8.56 18.25
N TYR A 286 4.32 -8.04 17.51
CA TYR A 286 2.96 -8.58 17.48
C TYR A 286 2.92 -10.02 16.95
N LYS A 287 3.62 -10.30 15.83
CA LYS A 287 3.72 -11.66 15.27
C LYS A 287 4.32 -12.64 16.27
N ASN A 288 5.20 -12.15 17.14
CA ASN A 288 5.88 -12.91 18.18
C ASN A 288 5.24 -12.79 19.56
N ASN A 289 4.00 -12.29 19.66
CA ASN A 289 3.24 -12.26 20.91
C ASN A 289 3.95 -11.45 22.03
N LYS A 290 4.72 -10.41 21.67
CA LYS A 290 5.46 -9.52 22.59
C LYS A 290 4.73 -8.19 22.82
N ILE A 291 3.55 -8.24 23.44
CA ILE A 291 2.64 -7.07 23.55
C ILE A 291 3.15 -6.02 24.55
N VAL A 292 3.79 -6.44 25.63
CA VAL A 292 4.35 -5.52 26.65
C VAL A 292 5.43 -4.62 26.03
N GLU A 293 6.22 -5.17 25.11
CA GLU A 293 7.25 -4.45 24.38
C GLU A 293 6.65 -3.44 23.39
N ILE A 294 5.49 -3.75 22.79
CA ILE A 294 4.77 -2.81 21.91
C ILE A 294 4.34 -1.56 22.70
N GLU A 295 3.78 -1.73 23.90
CA GLU A 295 3.38 -0.59 24.75
C GLU A 295 4.57 0.31 25.08
N LYS A 296 5.74 -0.26 25.36
CA LYS A 296 6.97 0.50 25.65
C LYS A 296 7.47 1.31 24.46
N ILE A 297 7.43 0.76 23.24
CA ILE A 297 7.97 1.46 22.07
C ILE A 297 6.96 2.40 21.41
N LYS A 298 5.66 2.24 21.66
CA LYS A 298 4.61 3.13 21.16
C LYS A 298 4.82 4.58 21.58
N GLU A 299 5.36 4.83 22.77
CA GLU A 299 5.64 6.18 23.28
C GLU A 299 6.70 6.93 22.46
N LYS A 300 7.49 6.21 21.65
CA LYS A 300 8.52 6.78 20.77
C LYS A 300 7.96 7.31 19.45
N ILE A 301 6.70 7.01 19.14
CA ILE A 301 6.05 7.47 17.90
C ILE A 301 5.80 8.97 17.99
N SER A 302 6.29 9.69 16.99
CA SER A 302 6.18 11.15 16.92
C SER A 302 4.81 11.58 16.38
N SER A 303 4.32 10.91 15.33
CA SER A 303 3.06 11.26 14.70
C SER A 303 1.85 10.55 15.33
N LYS A 304 0.91 11.35 15.82
CA LYS A 304 -0.33 10.87 16.43
C LYS A 304 -1.20 10.04 15.49
N ILE A 305 -1.04 10.18 14.17
CA ILE A 305 -1.83 9.42 13.19
C ILE A 305 -1.64 7.92 13.33
N TYR A 306 -0.48 7.48 13.83
CA TYR A 306 -0.17 6.05 13.91
C TYR A 306 -0.71 5.38 15.18
N ILE A 307 -1.02 6.17 16.20
CA ILE A 307 -1.33 5.68 17.55
C ILE A 307 -2.59 4.80 17.57
N GLU A 308 -3.63 5.17 16.81
CA GLU A 308 -4.87 4.39 16.73
C GLU A 308 -4.63 2.98 16.17
N TYR A 309 -3.78 2.84 15.15
CA TYR A 309 -3.43 1.52 14.59
C TYR A 309 -2.65 0.67 15.58
N VAL A 310 -1.76 1.28 16.34
CA VAL A 310 -0.97 0.58 17.36
C VAL A 310 -1.87 0.11 18.50
N ASN A 311 -2.76 0.96 19.00
CA ASN A 311 -3.74 0.61 20.04
C ASN A 311 -4.61 -0.57 19.61
N LYS A 312 -5.13 -0.52 18.38
CA LYS A 312 -5.92 -1.61 17.82
C LYS A 312 -5.12 -2.92 17.81
N LYS A 313 -3.86 -2.87 17.40
CA LYS A 313 -2.99 -4.06 17.34
C LYS A 313 -2.68 -4.65 18.71
N ILE A 314 -2.50 -3.80 19.73
CA ILE A 314 -2.38 -4.23 21.13
C ILE A 314 -3.67 -4.95 21.57
N SER A 315 -4.83 -4.33 21.33
CA SER A 315 -6.14 -4.89 21.69
C SER A 315 -6.40 -6.25 21.03
N ASP A 316 -6.14 -6.36 19.71
CA ASP A 316 -6.24 -7.62 18.95
C ASP A 316 -5.30 -8.69 19.52
N GLY A 317 -4.09 -8.28 19.92
CA GLY A 317 -3.09 -9.15 20.54
C GLY A 317 -3.60 -9.74 21.84
N LEU A 318 -4.04 -8.89 22.78
CA LEU A 318 -4.59 -9.29 24.08
C LEU A 318 -5.79 -10.23 23.93
N ALA A 319 -6.70 -9.94 23.00
CA ALA A 319 -7.85 -10.80 22.71
C ALA A 319 -7.45 -12.20 22.21
N LYS A 320 -6.36 -12.30 21.44
CA LYS A 320 -5.82 -13.59 20.95
C LYS A 320 -5.23 -14.43 22.06
N PHE A 321 -4.60 -13.82 23.07
CA PHE A 321 -4.10 -14.52 24.26
C PHE A 321 -5.23 -15.06 25.12
N ALA A 322 -6.23 -14.23 25.42
CA ALA A 322 -7.37 -14.65 26.25
C ALA A 322 -8.13 -15.85 25.67
N LYS A 323 -8.18 -15.98 24.33
CA LYS A 323 -8.79 -17.14 23.64
C LYS A 323 -7.92 -18.41 23.64
N LYS A 324 -6.64 -18.33 23.97
CA LYS A 324 -5.75 -19.51 24.07
C LYS A 324 -5.72 -20.11 25.48
N GLU A 325 -6.17 -19.36 26.48
CA GLU A 325 -6.27 -19.81 27.89
C GLU A 325 -7.63 -20.44 28.24
N LEU A 326 -8.60 -20.36 27.31
CA LEU A 326 -9.89 -21.04 27.32
C LEU A 326 -9.84 -22.25 26.39
#